data_AF-A0A433KSA7-F1
#
_entry.id   AF-A0A433KSA7-F1
#
_cell.length_a   1.000
_cell.length_b   1.000
_cell.length_c   1.000
_cell.angle_alpha   90.00
_cell.angle_beta   90.00
_cell.angle_gamma   90.00
#
_symmetry.space_group_name_H-M   'P 1'
#
loop_
_entity.id
_entity.type
_entity.pdbx_description
1 polymer ?
#
loop_
_entity_poly.entity_id
_entity_poly.type
_entity_poly.pdbx_seq_one_letter_code
_entity_poly.pdbx_strand_id
1 'polypeptide(L)'
;MAYNDLNTAHTRSGGVANSVSTNKVLRNTYALLAMTLLFSAVMAGASVAMGIQQMNIFVFFIGAYGLMFLVHKTANSAAGLLATFAFTGFMGFTLGPIISAYLTLPNGGALIMNALAMTGLTFFGLSAVALTTKKDFSFLGNFLLAGAIVLVLAMVAGLIFNIPALSLMVSAGFVLFASAAILYQTSEIVHRAGETNYILATVTLYVSIYNLFVSLLSILGIMSND
;
A
#
# COMPACT_ATOMS: atom_id res chain seq x y z
N MET A 1 35.08 37.01 -24.80
CA MET A 1 34.60 36.37 -23.56
C MET A 1 33.09 36.11 -23.66
N ALA A 2 32.63 35.28 -24.61
CA ALA A 2 31.19 35.11 -24.92
C ALA A 2 30.76 33.65 -25.17
N TYR A 3 31.53 32.67 -24.70
CA TYR A 3 31.28 31.24 -24.96
C TYR A 3 30.75 30.45 -23.76
N ASN A 4 30.47 31.09 -22.60
CA ASN A 4 30.04 30.39 -21.38
C ASN A 4 28.54 30.48 -21.06
N ASP A 5 27.75 31.28 -21.78
CA ASP A 5 26.35 31.54 -21.45
C ASP A 5 25.34 30.54 -22.06
N LEU A 6 25.80 29.64 -22.96
CA LEU A 6 24.92 28.64 -23.59
C LEU A 6 24.74 27.37 -22.72
N ASN A 7 25.68 27.08 -21.81
CA ASN A 7 25.59 25.89 -20.94
C ASN A 7 24.73 26.09 -19.68
N THR A 8 24.45 27.33 -19.30
CA THR A 8 23.64 27.69 -18.11
C THR A 8 22.14 27.73 -18.39
N ALA A 9 21.72 27.85 -19.65
CA ALA A 9 20.31 27.78 -20.05
C ALA A 9 19.77 26.34 -20.11
N HIS A 10 20.61 25.37 -20.49
CA HIS A 10 20.20 23.96 -20.65
C HIS A 10 19.95 23.25 -19.30
N THR A 11 20.68 23.63 -18.25
CA THR A 11 20.52 23.06 -16.90
C THR A 11 19.27 23.57 -16.16
N ARG A 12 18.80 24.80 -16.44
CA ARG A 12 17.57 25.35 -15.83
C ARG A 12 16.28 24.79 -16.44
N SER A 13 16.27 24.51 -17.76
CA SER A 13 15.12 23.90 -18.43
C SER A 13 14.86 22.46 -17.97
N GLY A 14 15.90 21.66 -17.75
CA GLY A 14 15.78 20.27 -17.28
C GLY A 14 15.25 20.14 -15.84
N GLY A 15 15.69 21.01 -14.92
CA GLY A 15 15.24 20.98 -13.52
C GLY A 15 13.78 21.41 -13.31
N VAL A 16 13.31 22.39 -14.09
CA VAL A 16 11.90 22.83 -14.05
C VAL A 16 10.97 21.80 -14.71
N ALA A 17 11.36 21.22 -15.85
CA ALA A 17 10.56 20.17 -16.49
C ALA A 17 10.44 18.91 -15.61
N ASN A 18 11.54 18.49 -14.97
CA ASN A 18 11.53 17.31 -14.11
C ASN A 18 10.67 17.52 -12.86
N SER A 19 10.79 18.67 -12.19
CA SER A 19 9.98 18.98 -11.00
C SER A 19 8.47 19.12 -11.31
N VAL A 20 8.10 19.66 -12.47
CA VAL A 20 6.69 19.70 -12.93
C VAL A 20 6.15 18.28 -13.18
N SER A 21 6.96 17.38 -13.75
CA SER A 21 6.57 15.98 -13.96
C SER A 21 6.39 15.21 -12.64
N THR A 22 7.30 15.38 -11.68
CA THR A 22 7.21 14.79 -10.34
C THR A 22 5.94 15.20 -9.61
N ASN A 23 5.65 16.51 -9.58
CA ASN A 23 4.46 17.03 -8.92
C ASN A 23 3.16 16.48 -9.54
N LYS A 24 3.13 16.30 -10.86
CA LYS A 24 1.99 15.72 -11.58
C LYS A 24 1.77 14.26 -11.19
N VAL A 25 2.84 13.44 -11.19
CA VAL A 25 2.74 12.02 -10.82
C VAL A 25 2.33 11.89 -9.36
N LEU A 26 2.96 12.62 -8.44
CA LEU A 26 2.59 12.61 -7.01
C LEU A 26 1.12 12.95 -6.79
N ARG A 27 0.64 14.05 -7.39
CA ARG A 27 -0.75 14.48 -7.25
C ARG A 27 -1.72 13.42 -7.78
N ASN A 28 -1.43 12.85 -8.95
CA ASN A 28 -2.30 11.84 -9.55
C ASN A 28 -2.28 10.53 -8.75
N THR A 29 -1.11 10.09 -8.31
CA THR A 29 -0.95 8.89 -7.48
C THR A 29 -1.73 9.03 -6.16
N TYR A 30 -1.56 10.14 -5.44
CA TYR A 30 -2.23 10.35 -4.16
C TYR A 30 -3.74 10.63 -4.31
N ALA A 31 -4.16 11.31 -5.37
CA ALA A 31 -5.58 11.50 -5.66
C ALA A 31 -6.26 10.15 -5.96
N LEU A 32 -5.66 9.32 -6.83
CA LEU A 32 -6.18 7.99 -7.12
C LEU A 32 -6.16 7.10 -5.88
N LEU A 33 -5.06 7.13 -5.11
CA LEU A 33 -4.94 6.39 -3.85
C LEU A 33 -6.06 6.75 -2.87
N ALA A 34 -6.29 8.04 -2.61
CA ALA A 34 -7.35 8.48 -1.70
C ALA A 34 -8.74 8.00 -2.17
N MET A 35 -9.04 8.14 -3.46
CA MET A 35 -10.32 7.66 -4.01
C MET A 35 -10.46 6.14 -3.87
N THR A 36 -9.40 5.39 -4.13
CA THR A 36 -9.43 3.92 -4.01
C THR A 36 -9.53 3.44 -2.57
N LEU A 37 -8.93 4.15 -1.60
CA LEU A 37 -9.05 3.84 -0.18
C LEU A 37 -10.47 4.12 0.33
N LEU A 38 -11.07 5.25 -0.06
CA LEU A 38 -12.47 5.55 0.26
C LEU A 38 -13.41 4.51 -0.34
N PHE A 39 -13.21 4.16 -1.61
CA PHE A 39 -13.99 3.11 -2.27
C PHE A 39 -13.83 1.76 -1.55
N SER A 40 -12.59 1.38 -1.20
CA SER A 40 -12.29 0.16 -0.46
C SER A 40 -12.98 0.14 0.91
N ALA A 41 -13.05 1.27 1.62
CA ALA A 41 -13.75 1.39 2.89
C ALA A 41 -15.28 1.22 2.74
N VAL A 42 -15.87 1.79 1.69
CA VAL A 42 -17.28 1.58 1.35
C VAL A 42 -17.56 0.11 1.04
N MET A 43 -16.70 -0.54 0.25
CA MET A 43 -16.83 -1.96 -0.09
C MET A 43 -16.66 -2.87 1.13
N ALA A 44 -15.76 -2.53 2.04
CA ALA A 44 -15.62 -3.23 3.31
C ALA A 44 -16.89 -3.11 4.17
N GLY A 45 -17.44 -1.89 4.30
CA GLY A 45 -18.71 -1.67 4.99
C GLY A 45 -19.89 -2.40 4.35
N ALA A 46 -19.95 -2.44 3.02
CA ALA A 46 -20.95 -3.21 2.29
C ALA A 46 -20.83 -4.71 2.57
N SER A 47 -19.60 -5.26 2.57
CA SER A 47 -19.38 -6.67 2.91
C SER A 47 -19.79 -7.00 4.35
N VAL A 48 -19.55 -6.09 5.30
CA VAL A 48 -20.01 -6.24 6.70
C VAL A 48 -21.53 -6.22 6.77
N ALA A 49 -22.18 -5.28 6.07
CA ALA A 49 -23.64 -5.16 6.04
C ALA A 49 -24.33 -6.36 5.37
N MET A 50 -23.69 -6.98 4.38
CA MET A 50 -24.17 -8.21 3.73
C MET A 50 -23.98 -9.46 4.59
N GLY A 51 -23.33 -9.36 5.75
CA GLY A 51 -23.12 -10.48 6.66
C GLY A 51 -22.22 -11.58 6.09
N ILE A 52 -21.29 -11.23 5.21
CA ILE A 52 -20.37 -12.20 4.60
C ILE A 52 -19.35 -12.60 5.66
N GLN A 53 -19.53 -13.78 6.23
CA GLN A 53 -18.68 -14.27 7.32
C GLN A 53 -17.42 -14.99 6.82
N GLN A 54 -17.46 -15.62 5.64
CA GLN A 54 -16.32 -16.35 5.10
C GLN A 54 -16.24 -16.18 3.58
N MET A 55 -15.04 -15.81 3.12
CA MET A 55 -14.68 -15.82 1.70
C MET A 55 -13.85 -17.08 1.43
N ASN A 56 -14.18 -17.82 0.37
CA ASN A 56 -13.34 -18.93 -0.06
C ASN A 56 -11.92 -18.44 -0.37
N ILE A 57 -10.92 -19.04 0.27
CA ILE A 57 -9.51 -18.63 0.13
C ILE A 57 -9.01 -18.70 -1.33
N PHE A 58 -9.51 -19.68 -2.10
CA PHE A 58 -9.21 -19.79 -3.52
C PHE A 58 -9.78 -18.62 -4.33
N VAL A 59 -10.99 -18.15 -4.00
CA VAL A 59 -11.61 -16.99 -4.65
C VAL A 59 -10.81 -15.73 -4.33
N PHE A 60 -10.35 -15.59 -3.07
CA PHE A 60 -9.47 -14.49 -2.68
C PHE A 60 -8.19 -14.47 -3.51
N PHE A 61 -7.45 -15.59 -3.57
CA PHE A 61 -6.18 -15.62 -4.31
C PHE A 61 -6.39 -15.44 -5.82
N ILE A 62 -7.36 -16.12 -6.42
CA ILE A 62 -7.65 -15.99 -7.86
C ILE A 62 -8.08 -14.56 -8.19
N GLY A 63 -8.96 -13.97 -7.37
CA GLY A 63 -9.42 -12.60 -7.56
C GLY A 63 -8.30 -11.58 -7.38
N ALA A 64 -7.54 -11.67 -6.29
CA ALA A 64 -6.46 -10.73 -5.98
C ALA A 64 -5.35 -10.78 -7.05
N TYR A 65 -4.84 -11.96 -7.38
CA TYR A 65 -3.78 -12.10 -8.39
C TYR A 65 -4.29 -11.83 -9.81
N GLY A 66 -5.53 -12.24 -10.13
CA GLY A 66 -6.13 -11.99 -11.43
C GLY A 66 -6.36 -10.50 -11.69
N LEU A 67 -6.91 -9.78 -10.71
CA LEU A 67 -7.10 -8.33 -10.79
C LEU A 67 -5.77 -7.58 -10.77
N MET A 68 -4.80 -8.01 -9.96
CA MET A 68 -3.46 -7.42 -9.95
C MET A 68 -2.78 -7.55 -11.31
N PHE A 69 -2.88 -8.71 -11.96
CA PHE A 69 -2.38 -8.90 -13.33
C PHE A 69 -3.12 -8.01 -14.33
N LEU A 70 -4.44 -7.88 -14.21
CA LEU A 70 -5.24 -7.00 -15.06
C LEU A 70 -4.78 -5.54 -14.95
N VAL A 71 -4.53 -5.05 -13.73
CA VAL A 71 -3.97 -3.70 -13.50
C VAL A 71 -2.63 -3.56 -14.21
N HIS A 72 -1.69 -4.49 -14.01
CA HIS A 72 -0.37 -4.41 -14.64
C HIS A 72 -0.46 -4.38 -16.17
N LYS A 73 -1.37 -5.17 -16.75
CA LYS A 73 -1.61 -5.21 -18.19
C LYS A 73 -2.25 -3.93 -18.74
N THR A 74 -3.09 -3.26 -17.95
CA THR A 74 -3.88 -2.09 -18.38
C THR A 74 -3.34 -0.75 -17.88
N ALA A 75 -2.22 -0.75 -17.14
CA ALA A 75 -1.65 0.43 -16.49
C ALA A 75 -1.32 1.59 -17.46
N ASN A 76 -1.10 1.32 -18.74
CA ASN A 76 -0.79 2.35 -19.75
C ASN A 76 -2.04 2.87 -20.50
N SER A 77 -3.25 2.56 -20.02
CA SER A 77 -4.52 2.93 -20.64
C SER A 77 -5.52 3.46 -19.61
N ALA A 78 -6.57 4.17 -20.06
CA ALA A 78 -7.69 4.58 -19.22
C ALA A 78 -8.39 3.38 -18.54
N ALA A 79 -8.32 2.19 -19.16
CA ALA A 79 -8.80 0.94 -18.56
C ALA A 79 -8.07 0.60 -17.24
N GLY A 80 -6.83 1.08 -17.06
CA GLY A 80 -6.05 0.88 -15.84
C GLY A 80 -6.71 1.48 -14.60
N LEU A 81 -7.38 2.63 -14.73
CA LEU A 81 -8.14 3.24 -13.62
C LEU A 81 -9.26 2.30 -13.16
N LEU A 82 -10.06 1.80 -14.10
CA LEU A 82 -11.15 0.87 -13.79
C LEU A 82 -10.63 -0.43 -13.18
N ALA A 83 -9.53 -0.97 -13.70
CA ALA A 83 -8.88 -2.14 -13.14
C ALA A 83 -8.38 -1.89 -11.70
N THR A 84 -7.82 -0.70 -11.43
CA THR A 84 -7.40 -0.32 -10.08
C THR A 84 -8.59 -0.25 -9.13
N PHE A 85 -9.69 0.41 -9.51
CA PHE A 85 -10.90 0.43 -8.67
C PHE A 85 -11.46 -0.97 -8.46
N ALA A 86 -11.50 -1.83 -9.49
CA ALA A 86 -11.94 -3.21 -9.35
C ALA A 86 -11.05 -3.99 -8.38
N PHE A 87 -9.72 -3.85 -8.48
CA PHE A 87 -8.76 -4.45 -7.56
C PHE A 87 -8.96 -3.95 -6.12
N THR A 88 -8.99 -2.64 -5.89
CA THR A 88 -9.12 -2.08 -4.54
C THR A 88 -10.51 -2.31 -3.94
N GLY A 89 -11.54 -2.35 -4.78
CA GLY A 89 -12.90 -2.70 -4.35
C GLY A 89 -13.00 -4.16 -3.93
N PHE A 90 -12.40 -5.07 -4.70
CA PHE A 90 -12.31 -6.48 -4.35
C PHE A 90 -11.55 -6.68 -3.03
N MET A 91 -10.37 -6.05 -2.89
CA MET A 91 -9.57 -6.11 -1.67
C MET A 91 -10.34 -5.54 -0.46
N GLY A 92 -11.01 -4.40 -0.63
CA GLY A 92 -11.88 -3.81 0.41
C GLY A 92 -13.03 -4.73 0.79
N PHE A 93 -13.71 -5.32 -0.18
CA PHE A 93 -14.79 -6.28 0.06
C PHE A 93 -14.29 -7.52 0.82
N THR A 94 -13.12 -8.06 0.45
CA THR A 94 -12.50 -9.20 1.16
C THR A 94 -12.04 -8.87 2.58
N LEU A 95 -11.91 -7.58 2.90
CA LEU A 95 -11.61 -7.09 4.25
C LEU A 95 -12.83 -7.16 5.18
N GLY A 96 -14.05 -7.22 4.63
CA GLY A 96 -15.29 -7.28 5.39
C GLY A 96 -15.35 -8.41 6.43
N PRO A 97 -15.12 -9.68 6.07
CA PRO A 97 -15.07 -10.79 7.01
C PRO A 97 -14.06 -10.59 8.15
N ILE A 98 -12.87 -10.03 7.85
CA ILE A 98 -11.85 -9.73 8.84
C ILE A 98 -12.38 -8.69 9.83
N ILE A 99 -12.92 -7.58 9.32
CA ILE A 99 -13.52 -6.52 10.14
C ILE A 99 -14.67 -7.05 10.99
N SER A 100 -15.57 -7.87 10.42
CA SER A 100 -16.67 -8.49 11.13
C SER A 100 -16.19 -9.35 12.31
N ALA A 101 -15.08 -10.09 12.16
CA ALA A 101 -14.51 -10.88 13.25
C ALA A 101 -13.98 -10.01 14.40
N TYR A 102 -13.45 -8.81 14.12
CA TYR A 102 -13.05 -7.88 15.17
C TYR A 102 -14.24 -7.15 15.80
N LEU A 103 -15.30 -6.86 15.04
CA LEU A 103 -16.51 -6.21 15.54
C LEU A 103 -17.27 -7.05 16.59
N THR A 104 -17.06 -8.36 16.64
CA THR A 104 -17.64 -9.21 17.70
C THR A 104 -16.95 -9.06 19.05
N LEU A 105 -15.77 -8.42 19.10
CA LEU A 105 -15.06 -8.15 20.35
C LEU A 105 -15.67 -6.95 21.08
N PRO A 106 -15.62 -6.91 22.43
CA PRO A 106 -16.19 -5.80 23.22
C PRO A 106 -15.71 -4.41 22.81
N ASN A 107 -14.45 -4.30 22.35
CA ASN A 107 -13.81 -3.06 21.90
C ASN A 107 -13.53 -3.03 20.39
N GLY A 108 -14.20 -3.88 19.60
CA GLY A 108 -13.90 -4.09 18.18
C GLY A 108 -13.88 -2.83 17.31
N GLY A 109 -14.90 -1.97 17.46
CA GLY A 109 -14.99 -0.72 16.71
C GLY A 109 -13.83 0.25 17.02
N ALA A 110 -13.43 0.34 18.29
CA ALA A 110 -12.30 1.17 18.71
C ALA A 110 -10.97 0.62 18.17
N LEU A 111 -10.80 -0.70 18.15
CA LEU A 111 -9.60 -1.35 17.58
C LEU A 111 -9.43 -1.05 16.10
N ILE A 112 -10.51 -1.16 15.32
CA ILE A 112 -10.51 -0.85 13.89
C ILE A 112 -10.16 0.63 13.66
N MET A 113 -10.76 1.53 14.43
CA MET A 113 -10.49 2.96 14.31
C MET A 113 -9.03 3.29 14.67
N ASN A 114 -8.50 2.69 15.74
CA ASN A 114 -7.11 2.88 16.16
C ASN A 114 -6.13 2.33 15.11
N ALA A 115 -6.40 1.15 14.55
CA ALA A 115 -5.59 0.58 13.47
C ALA A 115 -5.59 1.46 12.23
N LEU A 116 -6.76 1.99 11.82
CA LEU A 116 -6.86 2.95 10.70
C LEU A 116 -6.10 4.23 10.99
N ALA A 117 -6.24 4.80 12.20
CA ALA A 117 -5.56 6.02 12.59
C ALA A 117 -4.03 5.85 12.57
N MET A 118 -3.51 4.77 13.15
CA MET A 118 -2.08 4.46 13.11
C MET A 118 -1.59 4.23 11.68
N THR A 119 -2.35 3.52 10.86
CA THR A 119 -2.03 3.31 9.43
C THR A 119 -1.91 4.64 8.69
N GLY A 120 -2.87 5.54 8.89
CA GLY A 120 -2.86 6.88 8.30
C GLY A 120 -1.66 7.70 8.76
N LEU A 121 -1.41 7.76 10.07
CA LEU A 121 -0.27 8.47 10.63
C LEU A 121 1.06 7.94 10.11
N THR A 122 1.25 6.63 10.06
CA THR A 122 2.45 5.99 9.53
C THR A 122 2.61 6.27 8.04
N PHE A 123 1.55 6.11 7.24
CA PHE A 123 1.61 6.39 5.80
C PHE A 123 1.96 7.86 5.52
N PHE A 124 1.27 8.81 6.16
CA PHE A 124 1.54 10.23 5.97
C PHE A 124 2.92 10.63 6.50
N GLY A 125 3.32 10.12 7.67
CA GLY A 125 4.62 10.40 8.26
C GLY A 125 5.78 9.90 7.38
N LEU A 126 5.72 8.66 6.92
CA LEU A 126 6.74 8.08 6.04
C LEU A 126 6.76 8.75 4.66
N SER A 127 5.59 9.01 4.09
CA SER A 127 5.49 9.74 2.82
C SER A 127 6.08 11.15 2.95
N ALA A 128 5.81 11.86 4.05
CA ALA A 128 6.39 13.17 4.32
C ALA A 128 7.92 13.11 4.45
N VAL A 129 8.46 12.10 5.14
CA VAL A 129 9.92 11.90 5.24
C VAL A 129 10.55 11.69 3.87
N ALA A 130 9.97 10.83 3.03
CA ALA A 130 10.48 10.56 1.69
C ALA A 130 10.42 11.81 0.77
N LEU A 131 9.34 12.59 0.86
CA LEU A 131 9.14 13.81 0.07
C LEU A 131 10.04 14.97 0.51
N THR A 132 10.28 15.12 1.82
CA THR A 132 11.06 16.24 2.37
C THR A 132 12.57 15.98 2.32
N THR A 133 13.00 14.76 2.64
CA THR A 133 14.44 14.42 2.71
C THR A 133 15.06 14.33 1.31
N LYS A 134 14.26 13.99 0.28
CA LYS A 134 14.74 13.76 -1.10
C LYS A 134 15.95 12.81 -1.16
N LYS A 135 16.02 11.89 -0.20
CA LYS A 135 17.03 10.83 -0.16
C LYS A 135 16.57 9.72 -1.08
N ASP A 136 17.51 9.20 -1.87
CA ASP A 136 17.27 8.02 -2.68
C ASP A 136 17.17 6.78 -1.78
N PHE A 137 16.00 6.17 -1.74
CA PHE A 137 15.73 4.94 -1.00
C PHE A 137 15.76 3.69 -1.91
N SER A 138 16.33 3.79 -3.12
CA SER A 138 16.39 2.68 -4.07
C SER A 138 17.11 1.44 -3.51
N PHE A 139 17.99 1.59 -2.52
CA PHE A 139 18.64 0.47 -1.82
C PHE A 139 17.62 -0.47 -1.14
N LEU A 140 16.44 0.04 -0.81
CA LEU A 140 15.38 -0.70 -0.14
C LEU A 140 14.69 -1.68 -1.09
N GLY A 141 14.85 -1.54 -2.41
CA GLY A 141 14.25 -2.46 -3.40
C GLY A 141 14.68 -3.92 -3.19
N ASN A 142 15.98 -4.18 -3.09
CA ASN A 142 16.50 -5.54 -2.83
C ASN A 142 16.12 -6.05 -1.43
N PHE A 143 16.06 -5.15 -0.45
CA PHE A 143 15.60 -5.48 0.91
C PHE A 143 14.12 -5.88 0.91
N LEU A 144 13.27 -5.18 0.18
CA LEU A 144 11.85 -5.51 0.03
C LEU A 144 11.68 -6.85 -0.70
N LEU A 145 12.46 -7.15 -1.73
CA LEU A 145 12.39 -8.46 -2.37
C LEU A 145 12.74 -9.59 -1.38
N ALA A 146 13.84 -9.46 -0.64
CA ALA A 146 14.24 -10.44 0.36
C ALA A 146 13.22 -10.55 1.51
N GLY A 147 12.73 -9.41 2.02
CA GLY A 147 11.73 -9.34 3.08
C GLY A 147 10.41 -9.99 2.68
N ALA A 148 9.97 -9.81 1.43
CA ALA A 148 8.76 -10.45 0.92
C ALA A 148 8.88 -11.99 0.95
N ILE A 149 10.03 -12.53 0.53
CA ILE A 149 10.30 -13.98 0.57
C ILE A 149 10.27 -14.47 2.02
N VAL A 150 10.98 -13.79 2.92
CA VAL A 150 11.04 -14.17 4.34
C VAL A 150 9.66 -14.13 5.00
N LEU A 151 8.86 -13.10 4.74
CA LEU A 151 7.52 -12.97 5.31
C LEU A 151 6.55 -14.03 4.79
N VAL A 152 6.62 -14.37 3.50
CA VAL A 152 5.83 -15.47 2.93
C VAL A 152 6.20 -16.80 3.58
N LEU A 153 7.50 -17.09 3.76
CA LEU A 153 7.96 -18.30 4.45
C LEU A 153 7.51 -18.32 5.92
N ALA A 154 7.60 -17.19 6.62
CA ALA A 154 7.15 -17.06 8.01
C ALA A 154 5.63 -17.26 8.14
N MET A 155 4.84 -16.76 7.19
CA MET A 155 3.39 -16.98 7.12
C MET A 155 3.07 -18.46 6.91
N VAL A 156 3.72 -19.13 5.97
CA VAL A 156 3.53 -20.57 5.72
C VAL A 156 3.93 -21.40 6.95
N ALA A 157 5.07 -21.08 7.58
CA ALA A 157 5.48 -21.72 8.82
C ALA A 157 4.44 -21.51 9.95
N GLY A 158 3.89 -20.30 10.07
CA GLY A 158 2.82 -19.98 11.02
C GLY A 158 1.59 -20.87 10.85
N LEU A 159 1.18 -21.13 9.61
CA LEU A 159 0.03 -21.98 9.31
C LEU A 159 0.28 -23.47 9.64
N ILE A 160 1.49 -23.96 9.43
CA ILE A 160 1.84 -25.38 9.68
C ILE A 160 2.03 -25.63 11.18
N PHE A 161 2.78 -24.77 11.86
CA PHE A 161 3.17 -24.98 13.26
C PHE A 161 2.18 -24.41 14.28
N ASN A 162 1.22 -23.57 13.85
CA ASN A 162 0.16 -22.99 14.69
C ASN A 162 0.68 -22.30 15.96
N ILE A 163 1.85 -21.65 15.89
CA ILE A 163 2.48 -20.98 17.04
C ILE A 163 1.88 -19.57 17.19
N PRO A 164 1.15 -19.26 18.27
CA PRO A 164 0.50 -17.95 18.44
C PRO A 164 1.49 -16.78 18.44
N ALA A 165 2.66 -16.94 19.08
CA ALA A 165 3.71 -15.93 19.11
C ALA A 165 4.26 -15.60 17.71
N LEU A 166 4.26 -16.58 16.80
CA LEU A 166 4.73 -16.37 15.43
C LEU A 166 3.77 -15.47 14.63
N SER A 167 2.47 -15.51 14.92
CA SER A 167 1.48 -14.62 14.29
C SER A 167 1.74 -13.15 14.60
N LEU A 168 2.10 -12.84 15.86
CA LEU A 168 2.46 -11.49 16.27
C LEU A 168 3.75 -11.02 15.59
N MET A 169 4.78 -11.88 15.54
CA MET A 169 6.04 -11.59 14.85
C MET A 169 5.84 -11.34 13.34
N VAL A 170 5.00 -12.15 12.68
CA VAL A 170 4.65 -11.97 11.27
C VAL A 170 3.93 -10.64 11.06
N SER A 171 2.97 -10.31 11.93
CA SER A 171 2.25 -9.03 11.86
C SER A 171 3.21 -7.84 12.02
N ALA A 172 4.10 -7.87 13.02
CA ALA A 172 5.13 -6.84 13.20
C ALA A 172 6.07 -6.74 12.00
N GLY A 173 6.45 -7.88 11.40
CA GLY A 173 7.24 -7.94 10.19
C GLY A 173 6.54 -7.27 9.00
N PHE A 174 5.24 -7.52 8.80
CA PHE A 174 4.45 -6.87 7.76
C PHE A 174 4.28 -5.36 8.00
N VAL A 175 4.17 -4.90 9.25
CA VAL A 175 4.17 -3.45 9.58
C VAL A 175 5.46 -2.79 9.10
N LEU A 176 6.62 -3.38 9.41
CA LEU A 176 7.92 -2.85 8.98
C LEU A 176 8.09 -2.92 7.46
N PHE A 177 7.67 -4.03 6.85
CA PHE A 177 7.72 -4.23 5.41
C PHE A 177 6.87 -3.22 4.65
N ALA A 178 5.61 -3.04 5.06
CA ALA A 178 4.72 -2.06 4.47
C ALA A 178 5.24 -0.62 4.66
N SER A 179 5.81 -0.32 5.83
CA SER A 179 6.44 0.97 6.10
C SER A 179 7.63 1.24 5.17
N ALA A 180 8.51 0.25 5.00
CA ALA A 180 9.61 0.30 4.06
C ALA A 180 9.10 0.47 2.61
N ALA A 181 8.06 -0.27 2.21
CA ALA A 181 7.47 -0.19 0.88
C ALA A 181 6.90 1.21 0.58
N ILE A 182 6.25 1.85 1.56
CA ILE A 182 5.76 3.24 1.43
C ILE A 182 6.93 4.21 1.23
N LEU A 183 7.99 4.12 2.03
CA LEU A 183 9.19 4.95 1.87
C LEU A 183 9.82 4.78 0.49
N TYR A 184 10.03 3.53 0.08
CA TYR A 184 10.62 3.18 -1.21
C TYR A 184 9.78 3.70 -2.37
N GLN A 185 8.48 3.39 -2.37
CA GLN A 185 7.59 3.77 -3.47
C GLN A 185 7.43 5.28 -3.59
N THR A 186 7.33 5.99 -2.47
CA THR A 186 7.28 7.46 -2.48
C THR A 186 8.60 8.06 -2.98
N SER A 187 9.74 7.49 -2.60
CA SER A 187 11.05 7.90 -3.11
C SER A 187 11.18 7.67 -4.62
N GLU A 188 10.73 6.53 -5.13
CA GLU A 188 10.74 6.23 -6.57
C GLU A 188 9.92 7.25 -7.37
N ILE A 189 8.74 7.64 -6.89
CA ILE A 189 7.94 8.68 -7.55
C ILE A 189 8.69 10.02 -7.60
N VAL A 190 9.45 10.35 -6.54
CA VAL A 190 10.21 11.62 -6.48
C VAL A 190 11.40 11.61 -7.44
N HIS A 191 12.17 10.52 -7.48
CA HIS A 191 13.44 10.45 -8.21
C HIS A 191 13.27 10.01 -9.66
N ARG A 192 12.23 9.20 -9.97
CA ARG A 192 12.00 8.58 -11.29
C ARG A 192 10.63 8.91 -11.86
N ALA A 193 10.15 10.13 -11.65
CA ALA A 193 8.83 10.57 -12.08
C ALA A 193 8.55 10.37 -13.59
N GLY A 194 9.56 10.49 -14.45
CA GLY A 194 9.42 10.28 -15.90
C GLY A 194 9.18 8.83 -16.32
N GLU A 195 9.53 7.87 -15.47
CA GLU A 195 9.39 6.42 -15.71
C GLU A 195 8.30 5.78 -14.82
N THR A 196 7.84 6.49 -13.80
CA THR A 196 6.90 5.97 -12.82
C THR A 196 5.47 6.09 -13.31
N ASN A 197 4.81 4.95 -13.52
CA ASN A 197 3.38 4.91 -13.81
C ASN A 197 2.58 5.14 -12.51
N TYR A 198 1.80 6.23 -12.46
CA TYR A 198 1.01 6.59 -11.28
C TYR A 198 -0.01 5.52 -10.88
N ILE A 199 -0.56 4.75 -11.83
CA ILE A 199 -1.51 3.65 -11.56
C ILE A 199 -0.81 2.53 -10.78
N LEU A 200 0.37 2.10 -11.25
CA LEU A 200 1.16 1.07 -10.58
C LEU A 200 1.64 1.55 -9.21
N ALA A 201 2.10 2.81 -9.13
CA ALA A 201 2.50 3.41 -7.87
C ALA A 201 1.33 3.47 -6.87
N THR A 202 0.12 3.81 -7.33
CA THR A 202 -1.09 3.79 -6.50
C THR A 202 -1.38 2.38 -5.99
N VAL A 203 -1.31 1.36 -6.84
CA VAL A 203 -1.57 -0.03 -6.39
C VAL A 203 -0.52 -0.51 -5.40
N THR A 204 0.76 -0.23 -5.61
CA THR A 204 1.81 -0.58 -4.65
C THR A 204 1.60 0.11 -3.29
N LEU A 205 1.30 1.41 -3.29
CA LEU A 205 0.98 2.15 -2.06
C LEU A 205 -0.28 1.62 -1.40
N TYR A 206 -1.34 1.32 -2.16
CA TYR A 206 -2.57 0.72 -1.65
C TYR A 206 -2.31 -0.62 -0.97
N VAL A 207 -1.58 -1.54 -1.63
CA VAL A 207 -1.23 -2.85 -1.06
C VAL A 207 -0.39 -2.69 0.21
N SER A 208 0.52 -1.72 0.25
CA SER A 208 1.31 -1.43 1.45
C SER A 208 0.40 -0.94 2.60
N ILE A 209 -0.50 0.01 2.33
CA ILE A 209 -1.47 0.51 3.32
C ILE A 209 -2.43 -0.59 3.80
N TYR A 210 -2.91 -1.43 2.89
CA TYR A 210 -3.76 -2.58 3.21
C TYR A 210 -3.05 -3.53 4.18
N ASN A 211 -1.81 -3.93 3.86
CA ASN A 211 -1.02 -4.81 4.72
C ASN A 211 -0.70 -4.17 6.07
N LEU A 212 -0.38 -2.87 6.08
CA LEU A 212 -0.13 -2.12 7.29
C LEU A 212 -1.37 -2.11 8.20
N PHE A 213 -2.55 -1.84 7.64
CA PHE A 213 -3.82 -1.86 8.37
C PHE A 213 -4.14 -3.24 8.96
N VAL A 214 -4.12 -4.29 8.15
CA VAL A 214 -4.44 -5.65 8.61
C VAL A 214 -3.46 -6.11 9.69
N SER A 215 -2.18 -5.78 9.55
CA SER A 215 -1.15 -6.16 10.52
C SER A 215 -1.26 -5.39 11.83
N LEU A 216 -1.53 -4.08 11.78
CA LEU A 216 -1.78 -3.29 12.99
C LEU A 216 -3.05 -3.72 13.69
N LEU A 217 -4.12 -4.03 12.95
CA LEU A 217 -5.35 -4.57 13.50
C LEU A 217 -5.12 -5.93 14.19
N SER A 218 -4.33 -6.80 13.57
CA SER A 218 -3.89 -8.07 14.15
C SER A 218 -3.16 -7.86 15.48
N ILE A 219 -2.13 -6.99 15.50
CA ILE A 219 -1.35 -6.69 16.70
C ILE A 219 -2.25 -6.15 17.82
N LEU A 220 -3.06 -5.13 17.53
CA LEU A 220 -3.96 -4.53 18.52
C LEU A 220 -4.99 -5.54 19.04
N GLY A 221 -5.52 -6.38 18.16
CA GLY A 221 -6.50 -7.40 18.51
C GLY A 221 -5.93 -8.47 19.43
N ILE A 222 -4.71 -8.94 19.17
CA ILE A 222 -4.01 -9.88 20.05
C ILE A 222 -3.77 -9.23 21.42
N MET A 223 -3.21 -8.01 21.44
CA MET A 223 -2.90 -7.28 22.67
C MET A 223 -4.13 -6.91 23.52
N SER A 224 -5.32 -6.90 22.93
CA SER A 224 -6.57 -6.58 23.65
C SER A 224 -7.31 -7.80 24.18
N ASN A 225 -6.91 -9.00 23.74
CA ASN A 225 -7.45 -10.28 24.20
C ASN A 225 -6.60 -10.91 25.32
N ASP A 226 -5.38 -10.38 25.56
CA ASP A 226 -4.56 -10.64 26.74
C ASP A 226 -4.93 -9.71 27.89
#